data_AF-A0A950DQ61-F1
#
_entry.id   AF-A0A950DQ61-F1
#
_cell.length_a   1.000
_cell.length_b   1.000
_cell.length_c   1.000
_cell.angle_alpha   90.00
_cell.angle_beta   90.00
_cell.angle_gamma   90.00
#
_symmetry.space_group_name_H-M   'P 1'
#
loop_
_entity.id
_entity.type
_entity.pdbx_description
1 polymer ?
#
loop_
_entity_poly.entity_id
_entity_poly.type
_entity_poly.pdbx_seq_one_letter_code
_entity_poly.pdbx_strand_id
1 'polypeptide(L)'
;IASSAVDDATQVHTHMCYSEFNDIFEVLALLDADVITIESSRSGMELLDAFKKFRYPNEIGPGVYDIHSPRIPTEHEMLALLEKAADYLTADQLWVNPDCGLKTRRWEEVTPALRNMVDAAKRMRDRVPVA
;
A
#
# COMPACT_ATOMS: atom_id res chain seq x y z
N ILE A 1 2.45 -25.80 0.13
CA ILE A 1 1.23 -25.31 0.80
C ILE A 1 1.65 -24.68 2.11
N ALA A 2 1.57 -23.34 2.25
CA ALA A 2 2.05 -22.61 3.42
C ALA A 2 0.93 -21.84 4.15
N SER A 3 -0.05 -21.31 3.41
CA SER A 3 -1.12 -20.46 3.94
C SER A 3 -2.54 -20.98 3.71
N SER A 4 -2.75 -21.99 2.87
CA SER A 4 -4.11 -22.37 2.40
C SER A 4 -4.98 -23.13 3.41
N ALA A 5 -4.55 -23.28 4.66
CA ALA A 5 -5.25 -24.05 5.69
C ALA A 5 -5.67 -23.19 6.89
N VAL A 6 -5.59 -21.87 6.75
CA VAL A 6 -6.09 -20.92 7.74
C VAL A 6 -7.60 -20.77 7.59
N ASP A 7 -8.28 -20.37 8.67
CA ASP A 7 -9.73 -20.12 8.64
C ASP A 7 -10.07 -18.85 7.84
N ASP A 8 -11.28 -18.75 7.29
CA ASP A 8 -11.75 -17.60 6.48
C ASP A 8 -11.65 -16.24 7.19
N ALA A 9 -11.69 -16.23 8.52
CA ALA A 9 -11.52 -14.99 9.30
C ALA A 9 -10.05 -14.56 9.43
N THR A 10 -9.10 -15.39 8.99
CA THR A 10 -7.66 -15.12 9.06
C THR A 10 -7.21 -14.50 7.75
N GLN A 11 -6.72 -13.25 7.82
CA GLN A 11 -6.22 -12.55 6.65
C GLN A 11 -4.75 -12.87 6.38
N VAL A 12 -4.45 -13.33 5.17
CA VAL A 12 -3.11 -13.61 4.66
C VAL A 12 -2.57 -12.37 3.94
N HIS A 13 -1.50 -11.81 4.49
CA HIS A 13 -0.79 -10.68 3.91
C HIS A 13 0.49 -11.14 3.23
N THR A 14 0.81 -10.55 2.09
CA THR A 14 2.12 -10.72 1.44
C THR A 14 2.74 -9.36 1.13
N HIS A 15 4.06 -9.26 1.29
CA HIS A 15 4.83 -8.06 0.99
C HIS A 15 5.84 -8.34 -0.11
N MET A 16 5.93 -7.45 -1.10
CA MET A 16 6.86 -7.56 -2.21
C MET A 16 7.73 -6.30 -2.31
N CYS A 17 9.04 -6.46 -2.11
CA CYS A 17 10.04 -5.39 -2.15
C CYS A 17 10.42 -4.97 -3.59
N TYR A 18 9.45 -4.91 -4.48
CA TYR A 18 9.64 -4.53 -5.88
C TYR A 18 8.56 -3.52 -6.27
N SER A 19 8.79 -2.77 -7.36
CA SER A 19 7.84 -1.77 -7.88
C SER A 19 7.35 -2.08 -9.29
N GLU A 20 7.95 -3.07 -9.97
CA GLU A 20 7.64 -3.45 -11.35
C GLU A 20 7.03 -4.85 -11.38
N PHE A 21 5.72 -4.94 -11.59
CA PHE A 21 5.00 -6.23 -11.57
C PHE A 21 4.19 -6.51 -12.84
N ASN A 22 4.27 -5.64 -13.85
CA ASN A 22 3.48 -5.76 -15.08
C ASN A 22 3.56 -7.16 -15.70
N ASP A 23 4.74 -7.78 -15.67
CA ASP A 23 4.97 -9.08 -16.31
C ASP A 23 4.64 -10.30 -15.42
N ILE A 24 4.42 -10.09 -14.11
CA ILE A 24 4.18 -11.19 -13.15
C ILE A 24 2.83 -11.08 -12.43
N PHE A 25 2.02 -10.08 -12.78
CA PHE A 25 0.78 -9.77 -12.08
C PHE A 25 -0.20 -10.95 -12.00
N GLU A 26 -0.31 -11.73 -13.09
CA GLU A 26 -1.14 -12.93 -13.11
C GLU A 26 -0.67 -13.98 -12.08
N VAL A 27 0.64 -14.14 -11.93
CA VAL A 27 1.22 -15.06 -10.94
C VAL A 27 0.98 -14.56 -9.52
N LEU A 28 0.98 -13.25 -9.31
CA LEU A 28 0.64 -12.66 -8.00
C LEU A 28 -0.81 -12.95 -7.62
N ALA A 29 -1.74 -12.83 -8.58
CA ALA A 29 -3.14 -13.17 -8.35
C ALA A 29 -3.33 -14.65 -7.98
N LEU A 30 -2.50 -15.55 -8.52
CA LEU A 30 -2.52 -16.98 -8.17
C LEU A 30 -2.01 -17.28 -6.75
N LEU A 31 -1.34 -16.33 -6.07
CA LEU A 31 -0.97 -16.50 -4.66
C LEU A 31 -2.18 -16.48 -3.73
N ASP A 32 -3.29 -15.88 -4.18
CA ASP A 32 -4.55 -15.78 -3.44
C ASP A 32 -4.36 -15.18 -2.04
N ALA A 33 -3.55 -14.12 -1.97
CA ALA A 33 -3.37 -13.35 -0.75
C ALA A 33 -4.50 -12.33 -0.62
N ASP A 34 -5.06 -12.22 0.58
CA ASP A 34 -6.13 -11.27 0.88
C ASP A 34 -5.64 -9.82 0.76
N VAL A 35 -4.40 -9.56 1.18
CA VAL A 35 -3.77 -8.22 1.08
C VAL A 35 -2.36 -8.34 0.51
N ILE A 36 -2.07 -7.51 -0.49
CA ILE A 36 -0.72 -7.34 -1.03
C ILE A 36 -0.20 -5.95 -0.68
N THR A 37 0.98 -5.87 -0.07
CA THR A 37 1.70 -4.60 0.11
C THR A 37 2.92 -4.54 -0.80
N ILE A 38 3.10 -3.41 -1.49
CA ILE A 38 4.14 -3.25 -2.52
C ILE A 38 4.90 -1.93 -2.34
N GLU A 39 6.18 -1.93 -2.72
CA GLU A 39 7.00 -0.72 -2.74
C GLU A 39 6.56 0.19 -3.89
N SER A 40 6.13 1.42 -3.58
CA SER A 40 5.58 2.33 -4.60
C SER A 40 5.89 3.81 -4.41
N SER A 41 6.41 4.24 -3.25
CA SER A 41 6.50 5.68 -2.97
C SER A 41 7.47 6.41 -3.91
N ARG A 42 8.48 5.69 -4.44
CA ARG A 42 9.49 6.22 -5.36
C ARG A 42 9.10 6.19 -6.83
N SER A 43 8.29 5.19 -7.23
CA SER A 43 7.83 5.03 -8.61
C SER A 43 6.63 5.92 -8.94
N GLY A 44 6.18 6.76 -8.00
CA GLY A 44 5.10 7.73 -8.25
C GLY A 44 3.76 7.08 -8.57
N MET A 45 3.54 5.83 -8.13
CA MET A 45 2.36 5.02 -8.43
C MET A 45 2.26 4.56 -9.90
N GLU A 46 3.35 4.53 -10.68
CA GLU A 46 3.34 3.99 -12.06
C GLU A 46 2.81 2.55 -12.12
N LEU A 47 3.05 1.78 -11.06
CA LEU A 47 2.50 0.44 -10.90
C LEU A 47 0.96 0.41 -10.91
N LEU A 48 0.30 1.49 -10.51
CA LEU A 48 -1.16 1.55 -10.50
C LEU A 48 -1.76 1.49 -11.91
N ASP A 49 -1.01 1.86 -12.95
CA ASP A 49 -1.44 1.69 -14.34
C ASP A 49 -1.61 0.21 -14.74
N ALA A 50 -0.91 -0.71 -14.07
CA ALA A 50 -1.14 -2.15 -14.24
C ALA A 50 -2.57 -2.54 -13.84
N PHE A 51 -3.11 -1.91 -12.79
CA PHE A 51 -4.46 -2.19 -12.30
C PHE A 51 -5.57 -1.68 -13.23
N LYS A 52 -5.28 -0.70 -14.10
CA LYS A 52 -6.22 -0.34 -15.18
C LYS A 52 -6.43 -1.48 -16.18
N LYS A 53 -5.37 -2.24 -16.45
CA LYS A 53 -5.39 -3.36 -17.40
C LYS A 53 -5.88 -4.64 -16.77
N PHE A 54 -5.59 -4.83 -15.49
CA PHE A 54 -5.96 -6.01 -14.73
C PHE A 54 -6.65 -5.62 -13.42
N ARG A 55 -7.95 -5.94 -13.31
CA ARG A 55 -8.70 -5.65 -12.10
C ARG A 55 -8.37 -6.68 -11.02
N TYR A 56 -7.42 -6.36 -10.15
CA TYR A 56 -7.09 -7.19 -9.01
C TYR A 56 -8.29 -7.27 -8.05
N PRO A 57 -8.71 -8.48 -7.63
CA PRO A 57 -9.93 -8.63 -6.84
C PRO A 57 -9.74 -8.31 -5.36
N ASN A 58 -8.52 -8.47 -4.82
CA ASN A 58 -8.28 -8.38 -3.38
C ASN A 58 -7.71 -7.00 -2.97
N GLU A 59 -7.33 -6.85 -1.71
CA GLU A 59 -6.90 -5.58 -1.13
C GLU A 59 -5.41 -5.30 -1.40
N ILE A 60 -5.03 -4.03 -1.50
CA ILE A 60 -3.69 -3.58 -1.89
C ILE A 60 -3.23 -2.39 -1.04
N GLY A 61 -1.97 -2.43 -0.63
CA GLY A 61 -1.28 -1.37 0.08
C GLY A 61 -0.05 -0.85 -0.68
N PRO A 62 -0.22 0.14 -1.58
CA PRO A 62 0.91 0.80 -2.21
C PRO A 62 1.63 1.67 -1.20
N GLY A 63 2.93 1.45 -1.00
CA GLY A 63 3.70 2.19 0.00
C GLY A 63 3.69 3.71 -0.24
N VAL A 64 3.38 4.48 0.82
CA VAL A 64 3.33 5.96 0.77
C VAL A 64 4.47 6.64 1.52
N TYR A 65 5.36 5.86 2.11
CA TYR A 65 6.52 6.33 2.85
C TYR A 65 7.78 5.59 2.38
N ASP A 66 8.68 6.33 1.73
CA ASP A 66 10.03 5.88 1.36
C ASP A 66 10.87 5.63 2.60
N ILE A 67 10.86 4.37 3.06
CA ILE A 67 11.64 3.95 4.22
C ILE A 67 13.13 3.91 3.95
N HIS A 68 13.60 4.10 2.72
CA HIS A 68 15.02 4.14 2.37
C HIS A 68 15.62 5.54 2.45
N SER A 69 14.79 6.57 2.65
CA SER A 69 15.20 7.95 2.92
C SER A 69 15.07 8.30 4.41
N PRO A 70 16.00 9.08 4.99
CA PRO A 70 15.84 9.63 6.35
C PRO A 70 14.86 10.82 6.40
N ARG A 71 14.40 11.30 5.24
CA ARG A 71 13.45 12.41 5.14
C ARG A 71 12.12 12.01 5.76
N ILE A 72 11.55 12.91 6.56
CA ILE A 72 10.18 12.78 7.06
C ILE A 72 9.23 13.34 5.99
N PRO A 73 8.46 12.50 5.27
CA PRO A 73 7.43 12.99 4.36
C PRO A 73 6.32 13.72 5.13
N THR A 74 5.78 14.77 4.51
CA THR A 74 4.65 15.52 5.05
C THR A 74 3.33 14.76 4.86
N GLU A 75 2.33 15.10 5.66
CA GLU A 75 0.96 14.60 5.50
C GLU A 75 0.42 14.86 4.09
N HIS A 76 0.68 16.05 3.53
CA HIS A 76 0.19 16.44 2.21
C HIS A 76 0.79 15.59 1.08
N GLU A 77 2.08 15.25 1.17
CA GLU A 77 2.73 14.38 0.20
C GLU A 77 2.12 12.97 0.21
N MET A 78 1.87 12.40 1.39
CA MET A 78 1.22 11.10 1.50
C MET A 78 -0.23 11.14 1.03
N LEU A 79 -0.97 12.19 1.38
CA LEU A 79 -2.35 12.38 0.91
C LEU A 79 -2.42 12.41 -0.62
N ALA A 80 -1.51 13.12 -1.29
CA ALA A 80 -1.46 13.17 -2.75
C ALA A 80 -1.20 11.79 -3.38
N LEU A 81 -0.39 10.93 -2.73
CA LEU A 81 -0.20 9.55 -3.17
C LEU A 81 -1.48 8.71 -2.98
N LEU A 82 -2.16 8.86 -1.85
CA LEU A 82 -3.42 8.16 -1.58
C LEU A 82 -4.55 8.60 -2.53
N GLU A 83 -4.64 9.89 -2.86
CA GLU A 83 -5.59 10.41 -3.84
C GLU A 83 -5.34 9.79 -5.22
N LYS A 84 -4.08 9.71 -5.66
CA LYS A 84 -3.73 9.00 -6.88
C LYS A 84 -4.12 7.52 -6.82
N ALA A 85 -3.94 6.87 -5.68
CA ALA A 85 -4.32 5.46 -5.54
C ALA A 85 -5.83 5.24 -5.64
N ALA A 86 -6.62 6.17 -5.10
CA ALA A 86 -8.08 6.14 -5.17
C ALA A 86 -8.64 6.33 -6.59
N ASP A 87 -7.86 6.81 -7.55
CA ASP A 87 -8.26 6.85 -8.96
C ASP A 87 -8.36 5.44 -9.60
N TYR A 88 -7.74 4.43 -8.97
CA TYR A 88 -7.61 3.06 -9.51
C TYR A 88 -8.27 2.02 -8.60
N LEU A 89 -8.30 2.27 -7.30
CA LEU A 89 -8.75 1.34 -6.27
C LEU A 89 -9.95 1.91 -5.54
N THR A 90 -10.89 1.04 -5.15
CA THR A 90 -11.99 1.43 -4.28
C THR A 90 -11.50 1.56 -2.83
N ALA A 91 -12.25 2.29 -2.00
CA ALA A 91 -11.82 2.59 -0.63
C ALA A 91 -11.70 1.34 0.27
N ASP A 92 -12.48 0.30 0.00
CA ASP A 92 -12.41 -1.01 0.66
C ASP A 92 -11.21 -1.85 0.20
N GLN A 93 -10.61 -1.53 -0.95
CA GLN A 93 -9.41 -2.22 -1.44
C GLN A 93 -8.11 -1.57 -0.96
N LEU A 94 -8.13 -0.32 -0.47
CA LEU A 94 -6.90 0.47 -0.26
C LEU A 94 -6.40 0.41 1.19
N TRP A 95 -5.17 -0.09 1.37
CA TRP A 95 -4.41 -0.01 2.62
C TRP A 95 -3.41 1.15 2.60
N VAL A 96 -3.08 1.64 3.80
CA VAL A 96 -2.07 2.69 4.00
C VAL A 96 -0.91 2.14 4.82
N ASN A 97 0.25 2.00 4.19
CA ASN A 97 1.46 1.45 4.79
C ASN A 97 2.74 2.12 4.25
N PRO A 98 3.87 1.96 4.94
CA PRO A 98 5.19 2.30 4.39
C PRO A 98 5.59 1.36 3.25
N ASP A 99 6.64 1.73 2.51
CA ASP A 99 7.19 0.90 1.43
C ASP A 99 7.71 -0.46 1.92
N CYS A 100 8.25 -0.54 3.14
CA CYS A 100 8.80 -1.79 3.69
C CYS A 100 8.93 -1.68 5.23
N GLY A 101 9.67 -2.61 5.83
CA GLY A 101 9.97 -2.61 7.26
C GLY A 101 10.89 -1.44 7.69
N LEU A 102 10.71 -0.99 8.92
CA LEU A 102 11.34 0.24 9.45
C LEU A 102 12.67 -0.01 10.20
N LYS A 103 13.23 -1.23 10.11
CA LYS A 103 14.42 -1.66 10.89
C LYS A 103 15.64 -0.75 10.74
N THR A 104 15.78 -0.10 9.58
CA THR A 104 16.94 0.75 9.25
C THR A 104 16.73 2.23 9.59
N ARG A 105 15.55 2.61 10.12
CA ARG A 105 15.15 3.98 10.47
C ARG A 105 15.27 4.23 11.97
N ARG A 106 15.34 5.50 12.33
CA ARG A 106 15.43 5.96 13.72
C ARG A 106 14.08 6.45 14.23
N TRP A 107 13.87 6.42 15.54
CA TRP A 107 12.58 6.78 16.14
C TRP A 107 12.18 8.23 15.89
N GLU A 108 13.17 9.13 15.83
CA GLU A 108 12.98 10.54 15.48
C GLU A 108 12.51 10.76 14.03
N GLU A 109 12.76 9.81 13.14
CA GLU A 109 12.29 9.80 11.75
C GLU A 109 10.92 9.12 11.65
N VAL A 110 10.81 7.93 12.25
CA VAL A 110 9.63 7.05 12.13
C VAL A 110 8.40 7.63 12.79
N THR A 111 8.51 8.13 14.02
CA THR A 111 7.36 8.58 14.80
C THR A 111 6.60 9.72 14.09
N PRO A 112 7.25 10.80 13.62
CA PRO A 112 6.54 11.84 12.88
C PRO A 112 6.07 11.36 11.50
N ALA A 113 6.83 10.53 10.78
CA ALA A 113 6.40 9.99 9.49
C ALA A 113 5.12 9.15 9.60
N LEU A 114 5.03 8.25 10.59
CA LEU A 114 3.84 7.44 10.83
C LEU A 114 2.66 8.27 11.33
N ARG A 115 2.89 9.32 12.13
CA ARG A 115 1.82 10.26 12.51
C ARG A 115 1.22 10.93 11.28
N ASN A 116 2.08 11.46 10.40
CA ASN A 116 1.64 12.08 9.15
C ASN A 116 0.87 11.09 8.25
N MET A 117 1.30 9.82 8.21
CA MET A 117 0.62 8.76 7.47
C MET A 117 -0.78 8.47 8.01
N VAL A 118 -0.91 8.37 9.33
CA VAL A 118 -2.20 8.18 9.99
C VAL A 118 -3.13 9.37 9.76
N ASP A 119 -2.61 10.59 9.82
CA ASP A 119 -3.42 11.80 9.61
C ASP A 119 -3.88 11.93 8.15
N ALA A 120 -3.01 11.61 7.17
CA ALA A 120 -3.40 11.51 5.77
C ALA A 120 -4.51 10.47 5.54
N ALA A 121 -4.41 9.30 6.18
CA ALA A 121 -5.45 8.27 6.11
C ALA A 121 -6.78 8.74 6.72
N LYS A 122 -6.76 9.48 7.84
CA LYS A 122 -7.99 10.08 8.42
C LYS A 122 -8.63 11.06 7.45
N ARG A 123 -7.83 11.94 6.82
CA ARG A 123 -8.36 12.88 5.81
C ARG A 123 -8.99 12.17 4.61
N MET A 124 -8.43 11.05 4.17
CA MET A 124 -9.05 10.24 3.11
C MET A 124 -10.40 9.67 3.56
N ARG A 125 -10.49 9.16 4.80
CA ARG A 125 -11.75 8.62 5.36
C ARG A 125 -12.85 9.67 5.43
N ASP A 126 -12.53 10.92 5.76
CA ASP A 126 -13.52 12.01 5.81
C ASP A 126 -14.14 12.32 4.43
N ARG A 127 -13.49 11.89 3.34
CA ARG A 127 -13.94 12.13 1.95
C ARG A 127 -14.67 10.94 1.34
N VAL A 128 -14.52 9.75 1.91
CA VAL A 128 -15.22 8.56 1.44
C VAL A 128 -16.56 8.50 2.17
N PRO A 129 -17.70 8.52 1.45
CA PRO A 129 -19.00 8.33 2.09
C PRO A 129 -19.01 6.99 2.82
N VAL A 130 -19.49 6.98 4.07
CA VAL A 130 -19.79 5.71 4.74
C VAL A 130 -20.91 5.05 3.94
N ALA A 131 -20.60 3.90 3.33
CA ALA A 131 -21.56 3.07 2.60
C ALA A 131 -22.62 2.49 3.54
#